data_AF-A0AAE0RPQ5-F1
#
_entry.id   AF-A0AAE0RPQ5-F1
#
_cell.length_a   1.000
_cell.length_b   1.000
_cell.length_c   1.000
_cell.angle_alpha   90.00
_cell.angle_beta   90.00
_cell.angle_gamma   90.00
#
_symmetry.space_group_name_H-M   'P 1'
#
loop_
_entity.id
_entity.type
_entity.pdbx_description
1 polymer ?
#
loop_
_entity_poly.entity_id
_entity_poly.type
_entity_poly.pdbx_seq_one_letter_code
_entity_poly.pdbx_strand_id
1 'polypeptide(L)'
;MPSYEVALILRSALERVQLSAALKRTCQVVFDNGGTIRSLENLGLRQLPYAMKSHGHRSKHGNYFIINFDSSPSAVKSVGKTLNIDEDIIRQTIILKEKDFKRPCLDGSCVFGELPNPDHEKFVHKESLQRKLFPKKKVTSILSKQLLGSK
;
A
#
# COMPACT_ATOMS: atom_id res chain seq x y z
N MET A 1 1.39 -16.72 -6.07
CA MET A 1 0.73 -15.57 -6.73
C MET A 1 0.45 -14.52 -5.67
N PRO A 2 0.67 -13.22 -5.96
CA PRO A 2 0.32 -12.15 -5.02
C PRO A 2 -1.20 -12.07 -4.82
N SER A 3 -1.59 -11.71 -3.60
CA SER A 3 -2.98 -11.52 -3.22
C SER A 3 -3.34 -10.04 -3.33
N TYR A 4 -4.50 -9.77 -3.91
CA TYR A 4 -5.05 -8.44 -4.08
C TYR A 4 -6.39 -8.33 -3.39
N GLU A 5 -6.72 -7.11 -3.02
CA GLU A 5 -8.02 -6.72 -2.54
C GLU A 5 -8.58 -5.65 -3.47
N VAL A 6 -9.83 -5.82 -3.86
CA VAL A 6 -10.55 -4.83 -4.66
C VAL A 6 -11.76 -4.34 -3.91
N ALA A 7 -11.70 -3.06 -3.54
CA ALA A 7 -12.81 -2.33 -2.99
C ALA A 7 -13.64 -1.74 -4.16
N LEU A 8 -14.89 -2.17 -4.24
CA LEU A 8 -15.86 -1.74 -5.24
C LEU A 8 -16.92 -0.87 -4.59
N ILE A 9 -17.23 0.22 -5.27
CA ILE A 9 -18.37 1.08 -4.95
C ILE A 9 -19.34 1.00 -6.12
N LEU A 10 -20.45 0.31 -5.93
CA LEU A 10 -21.53 0.21 -6.91
C LEU A 10 -22.55 1.33 -6.70
N ARG A 11 -23.27 1.67 -7.78
CA ARG A 11 -24.35 2.65 -7.75
C ARG A 11 -25.46 2.26 -6.77
N SER A 12 -26.02 3.25 -6.07
CA SER A 12 -27.11 3.04 -5.10
C SER A 12 -28.49 2.87 -5.73
N ALA A 13 -28.67 3.32 -6.98
CA ALA A 13 -29.93 3.18 -7.71
C ALA A 13 -30.20 1.75 -8.23
N LEU A 14 -29.22 0.85 -8.10
CA LEU A 14 -29.32 -0.53 -8.58
C LEU A 14 -30.20 -1.36 -7.63
N GLU A 15 -31.14 -2.10 -8.21
CA GLU A 15 -31.92 -3.08 -7.46
C GLU A 15 -31.04 -4.31 -7.12
N ARG A 16 -31.47 -5.13 -6.14
CA ARG A 16 -30.74 -6.33 -5.70
C ARG A 16 -30.37 -7.28 -6.85
N VAL A 17 -31.26 -7.43 -7.83
CA VAL A 17 -31.02 -8.27 -9.01
C VAL A 17 -29.87 -7.71 -9.84
N GLN A 18 -29.88 -6.41 -10.11
CA GLN A 18 -28.85 -5.72 -10.88
C GLN A 18 -27.51 -5.69 -10.16
N LEU A 19 -27.50 -5.48 -8.84
CA LEU A 19 -26.29 -5.57 -8.01
C LEU A 19 -25.65 -6.96 -8.11
N SER A 20 -26.45 -8.02 -8.00
CA SER A 20 -25.93 -9.39 -8.12
C SER A 20 -25.38 -9.66 -9.53
N ALA A 21 -25.97 -9.08 -10.57
CA ALA A 21 -25.49 -9.20 -11.93
C ALA A 21 -24.15 -8.47 -12.13
N ALA A 22 -24.02 -7.25 -11.62
CA ALA A 22 -22.77 -6.48 -11.66
C ALA A 22 -21.62 -7.21 -10.94
N LEU A 23 -21.91 -7.81 -9.78
CA LEU A 23 -20.92 -8.61 -9.05
C LEU A 23 -20.52 -9.87 -9.82
N LYS A 24 -21.48 -10.57 -10.43
CA LYS A 24 -21.18 -11.75 -11.28
C LYS A 24 -20.29 -11.38 -12.47
N ARG A 25 -20.60 -10.28 -13.15
CA ARG A 25 -19.77 -9.74 -14.25
C ARG A 25 -18.34 -9.45 -13.77
N THR A 26 -18.21 -8.78 -12.62
CA THR A 26 -16.91 -8.51 -12.00
C THR A 26 -16.14 -9.79 -11.69
N CYS A 27 -16.80 -10.80 -11.13
CA CYS A 27 -16.17 -12.09 -10.83
C CYS A 27 -15.71 -12.82 -12.08
N GLN A 28 -16.54 -12.84 -13.15
CA GLN A 28 -16.17 -13.41 -14.44
C GLN A 28 -14.92 -12.74 -15.02
N VAL A 29 -14.84 -11.42 -14.99
CA VAL A 29 -13.65 -10.68 -15.44
C VAL A 29 -12.39 -11.13 -14.69
N VAL A 30 -12.48 -11.40 -13.38
CA VAL A 30 -11.34 -11.91 -12.61
C VAL A 30 -10.96 -13.32 -13.07
N PHE A 31 -11.94 -14.21 -13.27
CA PHE A 31 -11.69 -15.58 -13.74
C PHE A 31 -11.13 -15.64 -15.17
N ASP A 32 -11.65 -14.83 -16.09
CA ASP A 32 -11.21 -14.78 -17.50
C ASP A 32 -9.75 -14.33 -17.62
N ASN A 33 -9.27 -13.51 -16.68
CA ASN A 33 -7.88 -13.09 -16.59
C ASN A 33 -6.98 -14.07 -15.81
N GLY A 34 -7.49 -15.25 -15.43
CA GLY A 34 -6.75 -16.29 -14.71
C GLY A 34 -6.55 -16.02 -13.22
N GLY A 35 -7.40 -15.17 -12.62
CA GLY A 35 -7.43 -14.90 -11.19
C GLY A 35 -8.35 -15.86 -10.43
N THR A 36 -8.05 -16.10 -9.16
CA THR A 36 -8.88 -16.93 -8.26
C THR A 36 -9.42 -16.11 -7.10
N ILE A 37 -10.74 -16.14 -6.90
CA ILE A 37 -11.41 -15.38 -5.84
C ILE A 37 -11.33 -16.16 -4.53
N ARG A 38 -10.91 -15.52 -3.43
CA ARG A 38 -10.83 -16.09 -2.09
C ARG A 38 -12.06 -15.80 -1.25
N SER A 39 -12.51 -14.54 -1.25
CA SER A 39 -13.63 -14.08 -0.43
C SER A 39 -14.33 -12.91 -1.12
N LEU A 40 -15.65 -12.83 -0.94
CA LEU A 40 -16.49 -11.72 -1.36
C LEU A 40 -17.31 -11.27 -0.15
N GLU A 41 -17.13 -10.00 0.23
CA GLU A 41 -17.75 -9.41 1.41
C GLU A 41 -18.63 -8.24 1.01
N ASN A 42 -19.85 -8.20 1.57
CA ASN A 42 -20.81 -7.13 1.36
C ASN A 42 -20.84 -6.21 2.58
N LEU A 43 -20.47 -4.94 2.40
CA LEU A 43 -20.45 -3.93 3.47
C LEU A 43 -21.75 -3.09 3.52
N GLY A 44 -22.65 -3.30 2.57
CA GLY A 44 -23.95 -2.65 2.46
C GLY A 44 -23.92 -1.26 1.81
N LEU A 45 -25.07 -0.60 1.83
CA LEU A 45 -25.25 0.76 1.33
C LEU A 45 -24.73 1.76 2.37
N ARG A 46 -23.80 2.63 1.97
CA ARG A 46 -23.26 3.69 2.82
C ARG A 46 -23.22 5.02 2.07
N GLN A 47 -23.19 6.10 2.82
CA GLN A 47 -22.99 7.43 2.26
C GLN A 47 -21.53 7.60 1.84
N LEU A 48 -21.32 8.15 0.65
CA LEU A 48 -19.99 8.48 0.15
C LEU A 48 -19.44 9.68 0.91
N PRO A 49 -18.10 9.76 1.13
CA PRO A 49 -17.48 10.88 1.85
C PRO A 49 -17.72 12.23 1.13
N TYR A 50 -17.86 12.18 -0.20
CA TYR A 50 -18.25 13.32 -1.03
C TYR A 50 -19.05 12.82 -2.22
N ALA A 51 -19.79 13.72 -2.88
CA ALA A 51 -20.56 13.36 -4.06
C ALA A 51 -19.62 13.05 -5.24
N MET A 52 -19.64 11.81 -5.70
CA MET A 52 -18.80 11.34 -6.82
C MET A 52 -19.63 11.37 -8.11
N LYS A 53 -19.02 11.85 -9.20
CA LYS A 53 -19.60 11.77 -10.55
C LYS A 53 -18.88 10.65 -11.32
N SER A 54 -19.63 9.65 -11.77
CA SER A 54 -19.12 8.56 -12.60
C SER A 54 -20.12 8.24 -13.71
N HIS A 55 -19.63 7.97 -14.92
CA HIS A 55 -20.45 7.62 -16.10
C HIS A 55 -21.69 8.52 -16.30
N GLY A 56 -21.52 9.84 -16.14
CA GLY A 56 -22.62 10.82 -16.29
C GLY A 56 -23.54 10.98 -15.07
N HIS A 57 -23.49 10.08 -14.09
CA HIS A 57 -24.34 10.12 -12.90
C HIS A 57 -23.60 10.66 -11.68
N ARG A 58 -24.29 11.45 -10.85
CA ARG A 58 -23.77 11.96 -9.57
C ARG A 58 -24.40 11.17 -8.42
N SER A 59 -23.57 10.48 -7.65
CA SER A 59 -24.01 9.63 -6.55
C SER A 59 -23.58 10.21 -5.19
N LYS A 60 -24.48 10.16 -4.21
CA LYS A 60 -24.19 10.49 -2.79
C LYS A 60 -24.12 9.25 -1.90
N HIS A 61 -24.73 8.16 -2.33
CA HIS A 61 -24.70 6.86 -1.66
C HIS A 61 -24.19 5.80 -2.63
N GLY A 62 -23.55 4.76 -2.11
CA GLY A 62 -23.04 3.63 -2.88
C GLY A 62 -23.09 2.34 -2.07
N ASN A 63 -23.17 1.22 -2.78
CA ASN A 63 -23.07 -0.12 -2.19
C ASN A 63 -21.61 -0.55 -2.19
N TYR A 64 -21.08 -0.89 -1.02
CA TYR A 64 -19.68 -1.24 -0.85
C TYR A 64 -19.48 -2.76 -0.85
N PHE A 65 -18.53 -3.22 -1.66
CA PHE A 65 -18.12 -4.61 -1.73
C PHE A 65 -16.60 -4.73 -1.68
N ILE A 66 -16.12 -5.76 -1.00
CA ILE A 66 -14.71 -6.12 -0.97
C ILE A 66 -14.57 -7.50 -1.60
N ILE A 67 -13.67 -7.61 -2.58
CA ILE A 67 -13.33 -8.88 -3.22
C ILE A 67 -11.85 -9.14 -3.00
N ASN A 68 -11.55 -10.26 -2.35
CA ASN A 68 -10.19 -10.76 -2.18
C ASN A 68 -9.91 -11.78 -3.28
N PHE A 69 -8.85 -11.60 -4.06
CA PHE A 69 -8.46 -12.56 -5.10
C PHE A 69 -6.95 -12.64 -5.28
N ASP A 70 -6.49 -13.77 -5.82
CA ASP A 70 -5.11 -13.95 -6.26
C ASP A 70 -5.03 -13.80 -7.78
N SER A 71 -4.02 -13.07 -8.26
CA SER A 71 -3.83 -12.85 -9.69
C SER A 71 -2.38 -12.51 -10.01
N SER A 72 -1.99 -12.64 -11.27
CA SER A 72 -0.72 -12.09 -11.75
C SER A 72 -0.79 -10.56 -11.87
N PRO A 73 0.33 -9.83 -11.72
CA PRO A 73 0.34 -8.36 -11.82
C PRO A 73 -0.09 -7.82 -13.20
N SER A 74 0.13 -8.58 -14.28
CA SER A 74 -0.32 -8.22 -15.62
C SER A 74 -1.85 -8.31 -15.72
N ALA A 75 -2.44 -9.39 -15.21
CA ALA A 75 -3.88 -9.59 -15.16
C ALA A 75 -4.62 -8.56 -14.29
N VAL A 76 -4.01 -8.09 -13.20
CA VAL A 76 -4.63 -7.04 -12.36
C VAL A 76 -4.83 -5.74 -13.13
N LYS A 77 -3.89 -5.40 -14.02
CA LYS A 77 -4.01 -4.20 -14.86
C LYS A 77 -5.12 -4.33 -15.89
N SER A 78 -5.34 -5.52 -16.47
CA SER A 78 -6.46 -5.74 -17.40
C SER A 78 -7.79 -5.72 -16.65
N VAL A 79 -7.91 -6.42 -15.52
CA VAL A 79 -9.10 -6.39 -14.66
C VAL A 79 -9.46 -4.96 -14.27
N GLY A 80 -8.48 -4.17 -13.80
CA GLY A 80 -8.72 -2.78 -13.42
C GLY A 80 -9.20 -1.88 -14.56
N LYS A 81 -8.78 -2.15 -15.81
CA LYS A 81 -9.29 -1.45 -17.00
C LYS A 81 -10.73 -1.83 -17.30
N THR A 82 -11.06 -3.12 -17.30
CA THR A 82 -12.42 -3.61 -17.58
C THR A 82 -13.41 -3.09 -16.54
N LEU A 83 -13.04 -3.08 -15.26
CA LEU A 83 -13.90 -2.54 -14.19
C LEU A 83 -14.10 -1.02 -14.29
N ASN A 84 -13.16 -0.30 -14.90
CA ASN A 84 -13.30 1.15 -15.12
C ASN A 84 -14.31 1.50 -16.22
N ILE A 85 -14.58 0.55 -17.12
CA ILE A 85 -15.51 0.73 -18.23
C ILE A 85 -16.94 0.43 -17.79
N ASP A 86 -17.12 -0.39 -16.75
CA ASP A 86 -18.43 -0.80 -16.26
C ASP A 86 -19.20 0.37 -15.63
N GLU A 87 -20.33 0.73 -16.24
CA GLU A 87 -21.13 1.90 -15.86
C GLU A 87 -21.77 1.79 -14.47
N ASP A 88 -21.94 0.58 -13.96
CA ASP A 88 -22.52 0.31 -12.64
C ASP A 88 -21.53 0.60 -11.50
N ILE A 89 -20.23 0.63 -11.80
CA ILE A 89 -19.16 0.87 -10.85
C ILE A 89 -18.89 2.39 -10.78
N ILE A 90 -19.01 2.96 -9.58
CA ILE A 90 -18.65 4.36 -9.33
C ILE A 90 -17.12 4.48 -9.22
N ARG A 91 -16.51 3.56 -8.47
CA ARG A 91 -15.07 3.53 -8.24
C ARG A 91 -14.63 2.13 -7.83
N GLN A 92 -13.56 1.68 -8.45
CA GLN A 92 -12.78 0.50 -8.08
C GLN A 92 -11.43 0.95 -7.52
N THR A 93 -10.99 0.32 -6.43
CA THR A 93 -9.65 0.54 -5.88
C THR A 93 -9.02 -0.83 -5.65
N ILE A 94 -7.94 -1.10 -6.38
CA ILE A 94 -7.19 -2.35 -6.27
C ILE A 94 -5.95 -2.09 -5.42
N ILE A 95 -5.79 -2.87 -4.36
CA ILE A 95 -4.70 -2.76 -3.40
C ILE A 95 -3.99 -4.12 -3.33
N LEU A 96 -2.67 -4.11 -3.21
CA LEU A 96 -1.93 -5.32 -2.88
C LEU A 96 -2.23 -5.68 -1.44
N LYS A 97 -2.76 -6.87 -1.19
CA LYS A 97 -3.04 -7.34 0.15
C LYS A 97 -1.72 -7.71 0.82
N GLU A 98 -1.19 -6.80 1.64
CA GLU A 98 -0.08 -7.11 2.51
C GLU A 98 -0.51 -8.14 3.55
N LYS A 99 0.43 -8.97 3.99
CA LYS A 99 0.20 -9.84 5.15
C LYS A 99 -0.07 -8.95 6.35
N ASP A 100 -0.98 -9.38 7.23
CA ASP A 100 -1.40 -8.63 8.41
C ASP A 100 -0.21 -7.93 9.05
N PHE A 101 -0.27 -6.59 9.14
CA PHE A 101 0.75 -5.80 9.81
C PHE A 101 0.79 -6.25 11.27
N LYS A 102 1.69 -7.19 11.56
CA LYS A 102 1.99 -7.59 12.93
C LYS A 102 2.72 -6.43 13.56
N ARG A 103 2.13 -5.87 14.60
CA ARG A 103 2.81 -4.91 15.44
C ARG A 103 4.10 -5.58 15.93
N PRO A 104 5.26 -4.92 15.86
CA PRO A 104 6.54 -5.53 16.24
C PRO A 104 6.55 -6.03 17.70
N CYS A 105 5.63 -5.52 18.53
CA CYS A 105 5.41 -5.92 19.90
C CYS A 105 4.66 -7.25 20.13
N LEU A 106 4.08 -7.87 19.09
CA LEU A 106 3.36 -9.15 19.28
C LEU A 106 4.29 -10.36 19.39
N ASP A 107 5.45 -10.32 18.72
CA ASP A 107 6.39 -11.45 18.66
C ASP A 107 7.74 -11.15 19.39
N GLY A 108 7.91 -9.95 19.97
CA GLY A 108 9.14 -9.51 20.66
C GLY A 108 8.98 -8.26 21.53
N SER A 109 10.06 -7.81 22.18
CA SER A 109 10.04 -6.58 22.99
C SER A 109 9.69 -5.36 22.14
N CYS A 110 8.78 -4.53 22.65
CA CYS A 110 8.34 -3.29 22.01
C CYS A 110 9.50 -2.29 21.90
N VAL A 111 10.39 -2.44 20.93
CA VAL A 111 11.19 -1.31 20.47
C VAL A 111 10.25 -0.56 19.55
N PHE A 112 9.43 0.32 20.13
CA PHE A 112 8.87 1.43 19.39
C PHE A 112 10.11 2.21 18.94
N GLY A 113 10.69 1.83 17.80
CA GLY A 113 11.79 2.56 17.21
C GLY A 113 11.26 3.97 17.11
N GLU A 114 11.80 4.84 17.96
CA GLU A 114 11.41 6.24 18.00
C GLU A 114 11.37 6.69 16.54
N LEU A 115 10.24 7.25 16.08
CA LEU A 115 10.24 7.89 14.77
C LEU A 115 11.48 8.78 14.77
N PRO A 116 12.50 8.53 13.91
CA PRO A 116 13.70 9.32 13.96
C PRO A 116 13.25 10.75 13.77
N ASN A 117 13.62 11.60 14.74
CA ASN A 117 13.25 13.00 14.77
C ASN A 117 13.43 13.55 13.34
N PRO A 118 12.47 14.22 12.70
CA PRO A 118 12.56 14.57 11.27
C PRO A 118 13.79 15.42 10.91
N ASP A 119 14.47 16.00 11.91
CA ASP A 119 15.74 16.70 11.76
C ASP A 119 16.99 15.78 11.78
N HIS A 120 16.84 14.49 12.07
CA HIS A 120 17.91 13.48 12.07
C HIS A 120 18.55 13.35 10.67
N GLU A 121 17.73 13.33 9.61
CA GLU A 121 18.25 13.29 8.23
C GLU A 121 19.07 14.55 7.89
N LYS A 122 18.67 15.73 8.39
CA LYS A 122 19.41 16.98 8.18
C LYS A 122 20.73 17.00 8.94
N PHE A 123 20.76 16.44 10.15
CA PHE A 123 21.98 16.33 10.97
C PHE A 123 22.98 15.37 10.35
N VAL A 124 22.54 14.17 9.94
CA VAL A 124 23.37 13.18 9.25
C VAL A 124 23.90 13.73 7.93
N HIS A 125 23.09 14.47 7.17
CA HIS A 125 23.53 15.12 5.94
C HIS A 125 24.61 16.19 6.22
N LYS A 126 24.40 17.07 7.21
CA LYS A 126 25.39 18.08 7.63
C LYS A 126 26.70 17.45 8.10
N GLU A 127 26.63 16.41 8.93
CA GLU A 127 27.83 15.67 9.38
C GLU A 127 28.57 15.01 8.21
N SER A 128 27.83 14.41 7.28
CA SER A 128 28.43 13.76 6.10
C SER A 128 29.14 14.78 5.20
N LEU A 129 28.56 15.98 5.03
CA LEU A 129 29.17 17.09 4.31
C LEU A 129 30.40 17.63 5.05
N GLN A 130 30.33 17.82 6.37
CA GLN A 130 31.47 18.27 7.16
C GLN A 130 32.64 17.27 7.12
N ARG A 131 32.38 15.97 7.18
CA ARG A 131 33.40 14.92 7.05
C ARG A 131 34.03 14.89 5.65
N LYS A 132 33.25 15.20 4.60
CA LYS A 132 33.75 15.34 3.22
C LYS A 132 34.57 16.62 3.02
N LEU A 133 34.10 17.75 3.58
CA LEU A 133 34.74 19.06 3.45
C LEU A 133 36.01 19.17 4.30
N PHE A 134 36.03 18.52 5.46
CA PHE A 134 37.17 18.51 6.39
C PHE A 134 37.54 17.08 6.78
N PRO A 135 38.25 16.34 5.90
CA PRO A 135 38.81 15.05 6.27
C PRO A 135 39.85 15.25 7.37
N LYS A 136 39.62 14.65 8.55
CA LYS A 136 40.59 14.69 9.65
C LYS A 136 41.92 14.11 9.15
N LYS A 137 42.96 14.95 9.05
CA LYS A 137 44.34 14.48 8.80
C LYS A 137 44.70 13.50 9.93
N LYS A 138 45.07 12.26 9.57
CA LYS A 138 45.59 11.27 10.53
C LYS A 138 46.84 11.85 11.18
N VAL A 139 46.77 12.16 12.48
CA VAL A 139 47.97 12.43 13.28
C VAL A 139 48.62 11.06 13.53
N THR A 140 49.62 10.71 12.74
CA THR A 140 50.46 9.53 13.01
C THR A 140 51.32 9.82 14.23
N SER A 141 51.07 9.09 15.31
CA SER A 141 51.87 9.03 16.52
C SER A 141 53.27 8.49 16.20
N ILE A 142 54.25 9.38 16.04
CA ILE A 142 55.67 9.06 16.10
C ILE A 142 56.20 9.82 17.32
N LEU A 143 56.26 9.17 18.48
CA LEU A 143 57.09 9.51 19.66
C LEU A 143 56.81 8.53 20.82
N SER A 144 56.97 7.23 20.58
CA SER A 144 56.99 6.20 21.65
C SER A 144 58.22 5.28 21.53
N LYS A 145 59.34 5.81 21.03
CA LYS A 145 60.59 5.04 20.80
C LYS A 145 61.83 5.61 21.52
N GLN A 146 61.65 6.40 22.58
CA GLN A 146 62.77 6.91 23.39
C GLN A 146 62.47 6.84 24.89
N LEU A 147 62.11 5.68 25.43
CA LEU A 147 62.23 5.39 26.86
C LEU A 147 62.39 3.88 27.07
N LEU A 148 63.60 3.37 26.83
CA LEU A 148 64.16 2.11 27.37
C LEU A 148 65.60 1.98 26.85
N GLY A 149 66.60 2.25 27.71
CA GLY A 149 68.01 1.97 27.42
C GLY A 149 68.97 3.13 27.70
N SER A 150 69.04 3.59 28.94
CA SER A 150 70.25 4.24 29.48
C SER A 150 70.67 3.49 30.74
N LYS A 151 71.94 3.08 30.75
CA LYS A 151 72.70 2.29 31.73
C LYS A 151 72.64 0.78 31.56
#